data_AF-A0A7C7KTL5-F1
#
_entry.id   AF-A0A7C7KTL5-F1
#
_cell.length_a   1.000
_cell.length_b   1.000
_cell.length_c   1.000
_cell.angle_alpha   90.00
_cell.angle_beta   90.00
_cell.angle_gamma   90.00
#
_symmetry.space_group_name_H-M   'P 1'
#
loop_
_entity.id
_entity.type
_entity.pdbx_description
1 polymer ?
#
loop_
_entity_poly.entity_id
_entity_poly.type
_entity_poly.pdbx_seq_one_letter_code
_entity_poly.pdbx_strand_id
1 'polypeptide(L)'
;MGMTFKVAWVLLGGRRRLLKILEKTAFLLENGVPIKEAVDSQYRIARKGGDYLSSEILRRVLISLQEGKTMSEGIKDLLSSDEFTLLRNAEKTGNLVSAIENILRIEKEKREAKKVLREGIVGPVSVLVVSILLLYYIGAKVLPPIISFIGEDSISGVARFIVVLSGIVRLSLFPVAIVLFFAVMVVIFATLPILVGKVRLFLDRVPPWSIYREYTGLIFLISLSVMVASGIPVVQALKQVLPESSPYLRERVK
;
A
#
# COMPACT_ATOMS: atom_id res chain seq x y z
N MET A 1 -6.48 -22.61 18.11
CA MET A 1 -5.06 -22.22 17.94
C MET A 1 -4.82 -21.14 16.85
N GLY A 2 -5.85 -20.53 16.25
CA GLY A 2 -5.69 -19.66 15.06
C GLY A 2 -5.86 -18.14 15.24
N MET A 3 -6.41 -17.67 16.37
CA MET A 3 -6.75 -16.24 16.53
C MET A 3 -5.54 -15.39 16.96
N THR A 4 -4.66 -15.92 17.81
CA THR A 4 -3.49 -15.20 18.31
C THR A 4 -2.44 -14.96 17.22
N PHE A 5 -2.18 -15.94 16.37
CA PHE A 5 -1.19 -15.82 15.30
C PHE A 5 -1.64 -14.85 14.19
N LYS A 6 -2.90 -14.92 13.73
CA LYS A 6 -3.42 -13.98 12.72
C LYS A 6 -3.43 -12.53 13.23
N VAL A 7 -3.81 -12.33 14.49
CA VAL A 7 -3.78 -11.00 15.13
C VAL A 7 -2.34 -10.50 15.26
N ALA A 8 -1.41 -11.33 15.74
CA ALA A 8 0.01 -11.00 15.82
C ALA A 8 0.63 -10.72 14.44
N TRP A 9 0.21 -11.43 13.40
CA TRP A 9 0.67 -11.25 12.03
C TRP A 9 0.38 -9.83 11.51
N VAL A 10 -0.86 -9.36 11.71
CA VAL A 10 -1.27 -8.03 11.27
C VAL A 10 -0.64 -6.94 12.14
N LEU A 11 -0.73 -7.07 13.47
CA LEU A 11 -0.30 -6.03 14.41
C LEU A 11 1.22 -5.86 14.46
N LEU A 12 1.98 -6.96 14.40
CA LEU A 12 3.43 -6.90 14.54
C LEU A 12 4.14 -6.73 13.19
N GLY A 13 3.45 -6.83 12.05
CA GLY A 13 4.05 -6.71 10.73
C GLY A 13 4.70 -8.00 10.23
N GLY A 14 3.95 -9.10 10.24
CA GLY A 14 4.38 -10.44 9.83
C GLY A 14 4.96 -10.51 8.42
N ARG A 15 4.39 -9.78 7.47
CA ARG A 15 4.92 -9.69 6.09
C ARG A 15 6.38 -9.22 6.06
N ARG A 16 6.75 -8.20 6.85
CA ARG A 16 8.13 -7.72 6.91
C ARG A 16 9.10 -8.77 7.48
N ARG A 17 8.65 -9.54 8.48
CA ARG A 17 9.45 -10.63 9.06
C ARG A 17 9.62 -11.79 8.08
N LEU A 18 8.55 -12.19 7.40
CA LEU A 18 8.60 -13.23 6.37
C LEU A 18 9.63 -12.90 5.29
N LEU A 19 9.61 -11.67 4.78
CA LEU A 19 10.57 -11.23 3.76
C LEU A 19 12.02 -11.27 4.27
N LYS A 20 12.27 -10.85 5.52
CA LYS A 20 13.60 -10.97 6.15
C LYS A 20 14.04 -12.42 6.31
N ILE A 21 13.11 -13.32 6.63
CA ILE A 21 13.40 -14.77 6.71
C ILE A 21 13.78 -15.29 5.32
N LEU A 22 13.00 -14.95 4.28
CA LEU A 22 13.29 -15.35 2.91
C LEU A 22 14.67 -14.82 2.47
N GLU A 23 14.96 -13.54 2.68
CA GLU A 23 16.26 -12.90 2.39
C GLU A 23 17.44 -13.64 3.05
N LYS A 24 17.34 -13.93 4.35
CA LYS A 24 18.38 -14.69 5.06
C LYS A 24 18.51 -16.12 4.54
N THR A 25 17.39 -16.76 4.22
CA THR A 25 17.40 -18.10 3.63
C THR A 25 18.10 -18.09 2.27
N ALA A 26 17.80 -17.14 1.39
CA ALA A 26 18.48 -17.00 0.10
C ALA A 26 19.99 -16.83 0.27
N PHE A 27 20.41 -15.92 1.16
CA PHE A 27 21.82 -15.71 1.48
C PHE A 27 22.52 -16.98 1.96
N LEU A 28 21.89 -17.75 2.86
CA LEU A 28 22.49 -18.99 3.37
C LEU A 28 22.56 -20.08 2.30
N LEU A 29 21.52 -20.22 1.47
CA LEU A 29 21.48 -21.16 0.36
C LEU A 29 22.54 -20.83 -0.70
N GLU A 30 22.74 -19.55 -1.02
CA GLU A 30 23.77 -19.08 -1.94
C GLU A 30 25.18 -19.42 -1.43
N ASN A 31 25.38 -19.38 -0.10
CA ASN A 31 26.60 -19.83 0.56
C ASN A 31 26.70 -21.36 0.73
N GLY A 32 25.85 -22.13 0.05
CA GLY A 32 25.88 -23.61 0.05
C GLY A 32 25.32 -24.28 1.30
N VAL A 33 24.69 -23.53 2.21
CA VAL A 33 24.07 -24.11 3.41
C VAL A 33 22.79 -24.85 3.03
N PRO A 34 22.59 -26.12 3.42
CA PRO A 34 21.35 -26.83 3.16
C PRO A 34 20.12 -26.14 3.76
N ILE A 35 18.98 -26.15 3.04
CA ILE A 35 17.77 -25.41 3.44
C ILE A 35 17.30 -25.72 4.88
N LYS A 36 17.40 -26.98 5.31
CA LYS A 36 16.98 -27.41 6.65
C LYS A 36 17.87 -26.78 7.73
N GLU A 37 19.18 -26.71 7.49
CA GLU A 37 20.14 -26.08 8.39
C GLU A 37 20.00 -24.55 8.39
N ALA A 38 19.76 -23.96 7.21
CA ALA A 38 19.53 -22.53 7.06
C ALA A 38 18.28 -22.07 7.83
N VAL A 39 17.19 -22.84 7.79
CA VAL A 39 15.95 -22.53 8.52
C VAL A 39 16.11 -22.84 10.02
N ASP A 40 16.79 -23.93 10.40
CA ASP A 40 16.97 -24.32 11.80
C ASP A 40 17.86 -23.34 12.57
N SER A 41 18.96 -22.88 11.96
CA SER A 41 19.82 -21.84 12.53
C SER A 41 19.05 -20.54 12.79
N GLN A 42 18.25 -20.10 11.81
CA GLN A 42 17.37 -18.94 11.96
C GLN A 42 16.33 -19.15 13.07
N TYR A 43 15.74 -20.34 13.16
CA TYR A 43 14.74 -20.67 14.19
C TYR A 43 15.33 -20.55 15.60
N ARG A 44 16.52 -21.12 15.81
CA ARG A 44 17.23 -21.03 17.10
C ARG A 44 17.53 -19.59 17.48
N ILE A 45 17.98 -18.77 16.53
CA ILE A 45 18.23 -17.33 16.75
C ILE A 45 16.94 -16.59 17.10
N ALA A 46 15.86 -16.80 16.34
CA ALA A 46 14.58 -16.13 16.56
C ALA A 46 13.97 -16.50 17.92
N ARG A 47 14.06 -17.79 18.31
CA ARG A 47 13.56 -18.28 19.60
C ARG A 47 14.37 -17.72 20.77
N LYS A 48 15.71 -17.69 20.67
CA LYS A 48 16.59 -17.12 21.70
C LYS A 48 16.39 -15.60 21.84
N GLY A 49 16.14 -14.91 20.73
CA GLY A 49 15.87 -13.47 20.70
C GLY A 49 14.44 -13.07 21.08
N GLY A 50 13.56 -14.02 21.42
CA GLY A 50 12.17 -13.73 21.79
C GLY A 50 11.26 -13.30 20.64
N ASP A 51 11.66 -13.47 19.38
CA ASP A 51 10.80 -13.17 18.23
C ASP A 51 9.81 -14.32 17.98
N TYR A 52 8.70 -14.30 18.70
CA TYR A 52 7.64 -15.31 18.62
C TYR A 52 7.12 -15.50 17.19
N LEU A 53 6.94 -14.41 16.43
CA LEU A 53 6.34 -14.51 15.10
C LEU A 53 7.30 -15.13 14.10
N SER A 54 8.57 -14.69 14.08
CA SER A 54 9.59 -15.31 13.22
C SER A 54 9.83 -16.77 13.59
N SER A 55 9.92 -17.08 14.88
CA SER A 55 10.13 -18.46 15.33
C SER A 55 8.96 -19.37 14.97
N GLU A 56 7.71 -18.90 15.01
CA GLU A 56 6.56 -19.70 14.57
C GLU A 56 6.54 -19.93 13.06
N ILE A 57 6.87 -18.93 12.24
CA ILE A 57 7.00 -19.09 10.77
C ILE A 57 8.06 -20.15 10.46
N LEU A 58 9.25 -20.00 11.06
CA LEU A 58 10.37 -20.92 10.86
C LEU A 58 10.05 -22.33 11.37
N ARG A 59 9.33 -22.46 12.49
CA ARG A 59 8.86 -23.75 13.01
C ARG A 59 7.97 -24.47 12.00
N ARG A 60 7.04 -23.76 11.34
CA ARG A 60 6.18 -24.35 10.31
C ARG A 60 6.97 -24.86 9.11
N VAL A 61 7.97 -24.09 8.68
CA VAL A 61 8.89 -24.52 7.61
C VAL A 61 9.66 -25.78 8.03
N LEU A 62 10.21 -25.82 9.24
CA LEU A 62 10.94 -26.98 9.74
C LEU A 62 10.09 -28.24 9.80
N ILE A 63 8.85 -28.15 10.31
CA ILE A 63 7.91 -29.28 10.34
C ILE A 63 7.64 -29.77 8.92
N SER A 64 7.36 -28.87 7.98
CA SER A 64 7.14 -29.22 6.57
C SER A 64 8.34 -29.97 5.98
N LEU A 65 9.56 -29.45 6.17
CA LEU A 65 10.78 -30.09 5.69
C LEU A 65 11.06 -31.45 6.36
N GLN A 66 10.69 -31.61 7.65
CA GLN A 66 10.81 -32.89 8.36
C GLN A 66 9.85 -33.95 7.82
N GLU A 67 8.67 -33.54 7.36
CA GLU A 67 7.68 -34.41 6.72
C GLU A 67 8.03 -34.74 5.24
N GLY A 68 9.17 -34.29 4.73
CA GLY A 68 9.55 -34.46 3.33
C GLY A 68 8.79 -33.56 2.34
N LYS A 69 8.02 -32.60 2.88
CA LYS A 69 7.37 -31.54 2.10
C LYS A 69 8.33 -30.38 1.89
N THR A 70 7.92 -29.41 1.08
CA THR A 70 8.79 -28.28 0.75
C THR A 70 8.58 -27.08 1.68
N MET A 71 9.49 -26.11 1.64
CA MET A 71 9.41 -24.91 2.47
C MET A 71 8.16 -24.10 2.10
N SER A 72 7.87 -23.94 0.81
CA SER A 72 6.70 -23.21 0.33
C SER A 72 5.38 -23.78 0.86
N GLU A 73 5.28 -25.09 1.04
CA GLU A 73 4.10 -25.75 1.61
C GLU A 73 3.89 -25.41 3.09
N GLY A 74 4.96 -25.28 3.87
CA GLY A 74 4.90 -24.95 5.31
C GLY A 74 4.40 -23.53 5.61
N ILE A 75 4.49 -22.63 4.64
CA ILE A 75 4.09 -21.21 4.77
C ILE A 75 3.07 -20.78 3.71
N LYS A 76 2.37 -21.73 3.08
CA LYS A 76 1.42 -21.49 2.00
C LYS A 76 0.35 -20.45 2.38
N ASP A 77 -0.13 -20.46 3.63
CA ASP A 77 -1.14 -19.52 4.13
C ASP A 77 -0.63 -18.09 4.31
N LEU A 78 0.68 -17.88 4.24
CA LEU A 78 1.36 -16.59 4.44
C LEU A 78 1.82 -15.95 3.13
N LEU A 79 1.77 -16.71 2.03
CA LEU A 79 2.21 -16.32 0.69
C LEU A 79 1.00 -15.93 -0.18
N SER A 80 1.23 -15.05 -1.15
CA SER A 80 0.26 -14.87 -2.25
C SER A 80 0.27 -16.10 -3.17
N SER A 81 -0.76 -16.24 -4.02
CA SER A 81 -0.84 -17.36 -4.98
C SER A 81 0.37 -17.39 -5.92
N ASP A 82 0.81 -16.22 -6.38
CA ASP A 82 1.97 -16.06 -7.25
C ASP A 82 3.27 -16.44 -6.56
N GLU A 83 3.46 -15.99 -5.32
CA GLU A 83 4.66 -16.29 -4.52
C GLU A 83 4.76 -17.78 -4.20
N PHE A 84 3.64 -18.41 -3.82
CA PHE A 84 3.60 -19.84 -3.57
C PHE A 84 3.96 -20.64 -4.83
N THR A 85 3.38 -20.28 -5.98
CA THR A 85 3.65 -20.95 -7.25
C THR A 85 5.11 -20.79 -7.67
N LEU A 86 5.65 -19.57 -7.54
CA LEU A 86 7.03 -19.26 -7.87
C LEU A 86 8.02 -20.06 -7.00
N LEU A 87 7.83 -20.06 -5.68
CA LEU A 87 8.68 -20.83 -4.76
C LEU A 87 8.54 -22.33 -4.99
N ARG A 88 7.31 -22.85 -5.16
CA ARG A 88 7.08 -24.28 -5.35
C ARG A 88 7.73 -24.80 -6.64
N ASN A 89 7.70 -24.02 -7.71
CA ASN A 89 8.38 -24.36 -8.96
C ASN A 89 9.90 -24.30 -8.80
N ALA A 90 10.40 -23.26 -8.12
CA ALA A 90 11.83 -23.10 -7.86
C ALA A 90 12.42 -24.22 -6.99
N GLU A 91 11.66 -24.73 -6.02
CA GLU A 91 12.05 -25.90 -5.22
C GLU A 91 12.16 -27.17 -6.06
N LYS A 92 11.37 -27.31 -7.13
CA LYS A 92 11.47 -28.46 -8.05
C LYS A 92 12.64 -28.33 -9.03
N THR A 93 12.95 -27.12 -9.47
CA THR A 93 14.01 -26.86 -10.46
C THR A 93 15.37 -26.51 -9.84
N GLY A 94 15.47 -26.42 -8.52
CA GLY A 94 16.70 -26.08 -7.81
C GLY A 94 17.04 -24.59 -7.78
N ASN A 95 16.17 -23.70 -8.26
CA ASN A 95 16.43 -22.26 -8.41
C ASN A 95 15.81 -21.41 -7.30
N LEU A 96 15.79 -21.94 -6.07
CA LEU A 96 15.09 -21.31 -4.93
C LEU A 96 15.64 -19.93 -4.57
N VAL A 97 16.96 -19.72 -4.68
CA VAL A 97 17.61 -18.43 -4.41
C VAL A 97 17.04 -17.34 -5.31
N SER A 98 17.07 -17.54 -6.62
CA SER A 98 16.55 -16.56 -7.60
C SER A 98 15.06 -16.28 -7.44
N ALA A 99 14.27 -17.29 -7.07
CA ALA A 99 12.84 -17.10 -6.80
C ALA A 99 12.59 -16.21 -5.59
N ILE A 100 13.37 -16.39 -4.51
CA ILE A 100 13.29 -15.53 -3.33
C ILE A 100 13.72 -14.10 -3.68
N GLU A 101 14.83 -13.93 -4.40
CA GLU A 101 15.31 -12.61 -4.84
C GLU A 101 14.27 -11.85 -5.66
N ASN A 102 13.58 -12.54 -6.57
CA ASN A 102 12.49 -11.96 -7.35
C ASN A 102 11.34 -11.48 -6.44
N ILE A 103 10.94 -12.27 -5.44
CA ILE A 103 9.91 -11.86 -4.48
C ILE A 103 10.35 -10.62 -3.69
N LEU A 104 11.60 -10.58 -3.22
CA LEU A 104 12.15 -9.44 -2.48
C LEU A 104 12.22 -8.17 -3.34
N ARG A 105 12.63 -8.31 -4.61
CA ARG A 105 12.68 -7.22 -5.58
C ARG A 105 11.29 -6.65 -5.84
N ILE A 106 10.30 -7.50 -6.14
CA ILE A 106 8.92 -7.08 -6.38
C ILE A 106 8.36 -6.32 -5.17
N GLU A 107 8.62 -6.82 -3.96
CA GLU A 107 8.19 -6.14 -2.74
C GLU A 107 8.89 -4.78 -2.55
N LYS A 108 10.19 -4.69 -2.86
CA LYS A 108 10.94 -3.43 -2.81
C LYS A 108 10.35 -2.40 -3.77
N GLU A 109 10.13 -2.79 -5.02
CA GLU A 109 9.52 -1.93 -6.06
C GLU A 109 8.11 -1.47 -5.62
N LYS A 110 7.28 -2.36 -5.07
CA LYS A 110 5.97 -1.98 -4.50
C LYS A 110 6.07 -0.95 -3.37
N ARG A 111 7.10 -1.05 -2.51
CA ARG A 111 7.31 -0.09 -1.41
C ARG A 111 7.79 1.26 -1.91
N GLU A 112 8.69 1.29 -2.88
CA GLU A 112 9.17 2.53 -3.51
C GLU A 112 8.01 3.24 -4.23
N ALA A 113 7.22 2.50 -4.99
CA ALA A 113 6.02 3.01 -5.65
C ALA A 113 5.01 3.61 -4.65
N LYS A 114 4.77 2.93 -3.52
CA LYS A 114 3.92 3.45 -2.43
C LYS A 114 4.52 4.68 -1.74
N LYS A 115 5.84 4.73 -1.60
CA LYS A 115 6.56 5.88 -1.01
C LYS A 115 6.40 7.11 -1.89
N VAL A 116 6.61 6.99 -3.19
CA VAL A 116 6.41 8.08 -4.17
C VAL A 116 4.97 8.59 -4.13
N LEU A 117 3.99 7.68 -4.09
CA LEU A 117 2.58 8.08 -3.98
C LEU A 117 2.31 8.84 -2.67
N ARG A 118 2.86 8.37 -1.55
CA ARG A 118 2.72 9.04 -0.24
C ARG A 118 3.35 10.43 -0.27
N GLU A 119 4.57 10.54 -0.78
CA GLU A 119 5.31 11.80 -0.87
C GLU A 119 4.59 12.81 -1.78
N GLY A 120 4.02 12.35 -2.90
CA GLY A 120 3.23 13.18 -3.80
C GLY A 120 1.93 13.73 -3.19
N ILE A 121 1.37 13.06 -2.17
CA ILE A 121 0.13 13.49 -1.50
C ILE A 121 0.41 14.36 -0.26
N VAL A 122 1.45 14.02 0.52
CA VAL A 122 1.72 14.68 1.81
C VAL A 122 1.99 16.18 1.66
N GLY A 123 2.75 16.58 0.63
CA GLY A 123 3.07 17.99 0.38
C GLY A 123 1.84 18.86 0.08
N PRO A 124 1.05 18.55 -0.96
CA PRO A 124 -0.16 19.31 -1.28
C PRO A 124 -1.17 19.34 -0.12
N VAL A 125 -1.35 18.22 0.58
CA VAL A 125 -2.29 18.14 1.71
C VAL A 125 -1.82 18.98 2.89
N SER A 126 -0.51 19.00 3.21
CA SER A 126 0.01 19.78 4.35
C SER A 126 -0.17 21.28 4.12
N VAL A 127 0.13 21.78 2.92
CA VAL A 127 -0.08 23.18 2.54
C VAL A 127 -1.56 23.53 2.65
N LEU A 128 -2.45 22.68 2.12
CA LEU A 128 -3.89 22.91 2.13
C LEU A 128 -4.44 22.96 3.57
N VAL A 129 -4.00 22.08 4.46
CA VAL A 129 -4.35 22.10 5.89
C VAL A 129 -3.89 23.41 6.55
N VAL A 130 -2.65 23.83 6.33
CA VAL A 130 -2.13 25.09 6.88
C VAL A 130 -2.93 26.29 6.34
N SER A 131 -3.28 26.30 5.05
CA SER A 131 -4.12 27.35 4.46
C SER A 131 -5.51 27.40 5.10
N ILE A 132 -6.16 26.25 5.33
CA ILE A 132 -7.46 26.19 6.01
C ILE A 132 -7.37 26.72 7.44
N LEU A 133 -6.33 26.34 8.19
CA LEU A 133 -6.10 26.82 9.55
C LEU A 133 -5.83 28.33 9.60
N LEU A 134 -5.07 28.85 8.64
CA LEU A 134 -4.80 30.27 8.52
C LEU A 134 -6.08 31.06 8.20
N LEU A 135 -6.89 30.58 7.24
CA LEU A 135 -8.18 31.17 6.91
C LEU A 135 -9.12 31.19 8.11
N TYR A 136 -9.15 30.11 8.91
CA TYR A 136 -9.89 30.07 10.16
C TYR A 136 -9.40 31.11 11.16
N TYR A 137 -8.10 31.18 11.38
CA TYR A 137 -7.51 32.13 12.32
C TYR A 137 -7.84 33.57 11.92
N ILE A 138 -7.68 33.91 10.63
CA ILE A 138 -8.01 35.24 10.11
C ILE A 138 -9.51 35.52 10.30
N GLY A 139 -10.38 34.61 9.89
CA GLY A 139 -11.84 34.78 10.00
C GLY A 139 -12.34 34.88 11.43
N ALA A 140 -11.78 34.09 12.36
CA ALA A 140 -12.24 34.02 13.75
C ALA A 140 -11.62 35.09 14.66
N LYS A 141 -10.37 35.49 14.41
CA LYS A 141 -9.59 36.34 15.32
C LYS A 141 -9.19 37.70 14.74
N VAL A 142 -8.89 37.77 13.46
CA VAL A 142 -8.36 38.99 12.83
C VAL A 142 -9.46 39.87 12.25
N LEU A 143 -10.47 39.25 11.62
CA LEU A 143 -11.53 39.97 10.94
C LEU A 143 -12.53 40.68 11.88
N PRO A 144 -12.96 40.11 13.03
CA PRO A 144 -13.94 40.77 13.89
C PRO A 144 -13.50 42.15 14.43
N PRO A 145 -12.25 42.33 14.91
CA PRO A 145 -11.74 43.64 15.28
C PRO A 145 -11.79 44.63 14.11
N ILE A 146 -11.36 44.23 12.92
CA ILE A 146 -11.33 45.09 11.72
C ILE A 146 -12.74 45.59 11.37
N ILE A 147 -13.73 44.68 11.34
CA ILE A 147 -15.13 45.04 11.05
C ILE A 147 -15.67 46.00 12.11
N SER A 148 -15.34 45.78 13.39
CA SER A 148 -15.78 46.65 14.48
C SER A 148 -15.21 48.08 14.41
N PHE A 149 -14.05 48.25 13.76
CA PHE A 149 -13.43 49.56 13.57
C PHE A 149 -13.93 50.33 12.33
N ILE A 150 -14.21 49.63 11.21
CA ILE A 150 -14.50 50.28 9.92
C ILE A 150 -16.03 50.42 9.67
N GLY A 151 -16.85 49.68 10.44
CA GLY A 151 -18.30 49.60 10.24
C GLY A 151 -18.68 48.64 9.09
N GLU A 152 -19.82 47.95 9.19
CA GLU A 152 -20.21 46.93 8.20
C GLU A 152 -20.54 47.51 6.82
N ASP A 153 -20.95 48.77 6.75
CA ASP A 153 -21.49 49.41 5.54
C ASP A 153 -20.42 49.80 4.51
N SER A 154 -19.17 49.96 4.93
CA SER A 154 -18.04 50.37 4.09
C SER A 154 -17.32 49.19 3.43
N ILE A 155 -17.74 47.94 3.70
CA ILE A 155 -17.11 46.71 3.21
C ILE A 155 -17.71 46.32 1.85
N SER A 156 -16.92 46.42 0.77
CA SER A 156 -17.29 46.01 -0.58
C SER A 156 -16.27 45.05 -1.23
N GLY A 157 -16.69 44.33 -2.27
CA GLY A 157 -15.83 43.43 -3.04
C GLY A 157 -15.34 42.19 -2.27
N VAL A 158 -14.04 41.89 -2.41
CA VAL A 158 -13.38 40.70 -1.84
C VAL A 158 -13.51 40.66 -0.31
N ALA A 159 -13.51 41.81 0.36
CA ALA A 159 -13.66 41.90 1.81
C ALA A 159 -15.02 41.37 2.28
N ARG A 160 -16.11 41.61 1.54
CA ARG A 160 -17.45 41.08 1.88
C ARG A 160 -17.50 39.55 1.73
N PHE A 161 -16.80 39.01 0.74
CA PHE A 161 -16.67 37.55 0.55
C PHE A 161 -15.95 36.89 1.74
N ILE A 162 -14.90 37.53 2.25
CA ILE A 162 -14.16 37.08 3.44
C ILE A 162 -15.04 37.17 4.70
N VAL A 163 -15.86 38.21 4.84
CA VAL A 163 -16.83 38.34 5.95
C VAL A 163 -17.86 37.21 5.92
N VAL A 164 -18.45 36.90 4.76
CA VAL A 164 -19.41 35.79 4.62
C VAL A 164 -18.75 34.44 4.97
N LEU A 165 -17.54 34.18 4.48
CA LEU A 165 -16.78 32.97 4.83
C LEU A 165 -16.45 32.90 6.33
N SER A 166 -16.15 34.03 6.98
CA SER A 166 -15.96 34.09 8.45
C SER A 166 -17.26 33.86 9.24
N GLY A 167 -18.43 34.09 8.63
CA GLY A 167 -19.73 33.77 9.22
C GLY A 167 -19.90 32.25 9.41
N ILE A 168 -19.42 31.46 8.46
CA ILE A 168 -19.38 29.99 8.54
C ILE A 168 -18.49 29.53 9.71
N VAL A 169 -17.42 30.28 9.98
CA VAL A 169 -16.51 30.04 11.11
C VAL A 169 -17.18 30.34 12.46
N ARG A 170 -18.00 31.41 12.54
CA ARG A 170 -18.74 31.80 13.75
C ARG A 170 -19.91 30.87 14.08
N LEU A 171 -20.53 30.24 13.09
CA LEU A 171 -21.70 29.36 13.24
C LEU A 171 -21.39 27.93 13.74
N SER A 172 -20.20 27.67 14.29
CA SER A 172 -19.74 26.31 14.70
C SER A 172 -19.73 25.27 13.56
N LEU A 173 -19.84 25.69 12.30
CA LEU A 173 -19.81 24.81 11.12
C LEU A 173 -18.37 24.50 10.66
N PHE A 174 -17.36 25.16 11.22
CA PHE A 174 -15.96 24.95 10.83
C PHE A 174 -15.45 23.51 11.09
N PRO A 175 -15.71 22.88 12.24
CA PRO A 175 -15.43 21.46 12.45
C PRO A 175 -16.17 20.58 11.44
N VAL A 176 -17.42 20.93 11.10
CA VAL A 176 -18.21 20.20 10.09
C VAL A 176 -17.58 20.32 8.70
N ALA A 177 -17.06 21.49 8.33
CA ALA A 177 -16.36 21.70 7.07
C ALA A 177 -15.04 20.91 6.98
N ILE A 178 -14.28 20.83 8.08
CA ILE A 178 -13.08 19.98 8.17
C ILE A 178 -13.46 18.50 8.02
N VAL A 179 -14.46 18.04 8.77
CA VAL A 179 -14.95 16.66 8.69
C VAL A 179 -15.44 16.35 7.28
N LEU A 180 -16.16 17.27 6.64
CA LEU A 180 -16.61 17.13 5.26
C LEU A 180 -15.45 17.09 4.28
N PHE A 181 -14.43 17.94 4.44
CA PHE A 181 -13.23 17.92 3.59
C PHE A 181 -12.49 16.58 3.68
N PHE A 182 -12.25 16.08 4.90
CA PHE A 182 -11.63 14.77 5.09
C PHE A 182 -12.53 13.64 4.58
N ALA A 183 -13.85 13.71 4.79
CA ALA A 183 -14.80 12.74 4.25
C ALA A 183 -14.77 12.71 2.71
N VAL A 184 -14.73 13.88 2.06
CA VAL A 184 -14.58 13.99 0.60
C VAL A 184 -13.25 13.42 0.15
N MET A 185 -12.13 13.70 0.83
CA MET A 185 -10.85 13.06 0.54
C MET A 185 -10.94 11.54 0.66
N VAL A 186 -11.51 11.01 1.74
CA VAL A 186 -11.67 9.56 1.95
C VAL A 186 -12.50 8.95 0.83
N VAL A 187 -13.61 9.60 0.43
CA VAL A 187 -14.44 9.15 -0.70
C VAL A 187 -13.65 9.19 -2.00
N ILE A 188 -12.87 10.23 -2.27
CA ILE A 188 -12.00 10.32 -3.45
C ILE A 188 -11.00 9.17 -3.46
N PHE A 189 -10.26 8.95 -2.38
CA PHE A 189 -9.27 7.87 -2.31
C PHE A 189 -9.90 6.48 -2.35
N ALA A 190 -11.08 6.29 -1.77
CA ALA A 190 -11.82 5.03 -1.81
C ALA A 190 -12.42 4.74 -3.20
N THR A 191 -12.79 5.78 -3.94
CA THR A 191 -13.34 5.65 -5.30
C THR A 191 -12.25 5.41 -6.36
N LEU A 192 -10.98 5.74 -6.10
CA LEU A 192 -9.87 5.49 -7.03
C LEU A 192 -9.81 4.03 -7.54
N PRO A 193 -9.80 2.98 -6.69
CA PRO A 193 -9.73 1.59 -7.16
C PRO A 193 -11.07 0.98 -7.64
N ILE A 194 -12.20 1.56 -7.24
CA ILE A 194 -13.54 0.93 -7.39
C ILE A 194 -14.34 1.55 -8.54
N LEU A 195 -14.20 2.87 -8.76
CA LEU A 195 -15.05 3.61 -9.68
C LEU A 195 -14.73 3.26 -11.13
N VAL A 196 -15.70 2.62 -11.78
CA VAL A 196 -15.71 2.14 -13.17
C VAL A 196 -16.82 2.85 -13.97
N GLY A 197 -16.70 2.95 -15.30
CA GLY A 197 -17.73 3.47 -16.21
C GLY A 197 -17.52 4.89 -16.79
N LYS A 198 -18.57 5.46 -17.42
CA LYS A 198 -18.50 6.70 -18.22
C LYS A 198 -18.02 7.94 -17.45
N VAL A 199 -18.37 8.04 -16.17
CA VAL A 199 -17.93 9.14 -15.29
C VAL A 199 -16.41 9.12 -15.13
N ARG A 200 -15.80 7.92 -15.11
CA ARG A 200 -14.36 7.74 -14.93
C ARG A 200 -13.54 8.24 -16.12
N LEU A 201 -14.06 8.17 -17.34
CA LEU A 201 -13.41 8.70 -18.55
C LEU A 201 -13.12 10.21 -18.46
N PHE A 202 -13.99 10.95 -17.79
CA PHE A 202 -13.80 12.39 -17.56
C PHE A 202 -12.84 12.64 -16.39
N LEU A 203 -13.04 11.94 -15.27
CA LEU A 203 -12.19 12.07 -14.08
C LEU A 203 -10.74 11.67 -14.32
N ASP A 204 -10.47 10.69 -15.18
CA ASP A 204 -9.10 10.25 -15.54
C ASP A 204 -8.27 11.35 -16.24
N ARG A 205 -8.87 12.49 -16.60
CA ARG A 205 -8.14 13.65 -17.14
C ARG A 205 -7.67 14.61 -16.04
N VAL A 206 -8.14 14.46 -14.81
CA VAL A 206 -7.88 15.38 -13.70
C VAL A 206 -7.16 14.66 -12.55
N PRO A 207 -6.15 15.27 -11.93
CA PRO A 207 -5.58 14.74 -10.69
C PRO A 207 -6.64 14.65 -9.58
N PRO A 208 -6.62 13.64 -8.68
CA PRO A 208 -5.68 12.51 -8.55
C PRO A 208 -5.94 11.29 -9.46
N TRP A 209 -7.05 11.22 -10.18
CA TRP A 209 -7.44 10.03 -10.95
C TRP A 209 -6.52 9.75 -12.14
N SER A 210 -6.00 10.79 -12.81
CA SER A 210 -5.00 10.67 -13.86
C SER A 210 -3.71 9.99 -13.40
N ILE A 211 -3.23 10.35 -12.20
CA ILE A 211 -2.03 9.80 -11.57
C ILE A 211 -2.27 8.32 -11.21
N TYR A 212 -3.44 8.00 -10.64
CA TYR A 212 -3.79 6.62 -10.32
C TYR A 212 -3.86 5.73 -11.56
N ARG A 213 -4.40 6.24 -12.68
CA ARG A 213 -4.42 5.54 -13.98
C ARG A 213 -3.01 5.22 -14.45
N GLU A 214 -2.12 6.20 -14.46
CA GLU A 214 -0.74 6.04 -14.93
C GLU A 214 0.04 5.06 -14.06
N TYR A 215 -0.06 5.21 -12.74
CA TYR A 215 0.53 4.30 -11.76
C TYR A 215 0.09 2.84 -11.94
N THR A 216 -1.22 2.64 -12.09
CA THR A 216 -1.80 1.30 -12.23
C THR A 216 -1.44 0.68 -13.59
N GLY A 217 -1.39 1.48 -14.65
CA GLY A 217 -0.93 1.06 -15.98
C GLY A 217 0.55 0.63 -15.97
N LEU A 218 1.42 1.39 -15.30
CA LEU A 218 2.84 1.06 -15.17
C LEU A 218 3.05 -0.28 -14.46
N ILE A 219 2.40 -0.48 -13.31
CA ILE A 219 2.52 -1.74 -12.56
C ILE A 219 2.01 -2.93 -13.37
N PHE A 220 0.91 -2.75 -14.10
CA PHE A 220 0.37 -3.77 -15.00
C PHE A 220 1.37 -4.13 -16.09
N LEU A 221 1.95 -3.14 -16.78
CA LEU A 221 2.92 -3.37 -17.86
C LEU A 221 4.21 -4.03 -17.37
N ILE A 222 4.70 -3.63 -16.19
CA ILE A 222 5.87 -4.26 -15.55
C ILE A 222 5.57 -5.72 -15.20
N SER A 223 4.41 -5.99 -14.59
CA SER A 223 4.03 -7.36 -14.22
C SER A 223 3.89 -8.25 -15.46
N LEU A 224 3.28 -7.71 -16.53
CA LEU A 224 3.13 -8.41 -17.79
C LEU A 224 4.49 -8.66 -18.47
N SER A 225 5.38 -7.67 -18.49
CA SER A 225 6.70 -7.82 -19.13
C SER A 225 7.55 -8.87 -18.43
N VAL A 226 7.50 -8.95 -17.09
CA VAL A 226 8.20 -9.97 -16.31
C VAL A 226 7.65 -11.38 -16.60
N MET A 227 6.33 -11.54 -16.68
CA MET A 227 5.73 -12.84 -17.01
C MET A 227 6.11 -13.31 -18.41
N VAL A 228 6.05 -12.41 -19.38
CA VAL A 228 6.42 -12.71 -20.77
C VAL A 228 7.91 -13.04 -20.88
N ALA A 229 8.78 -12.28 -20.21
CA ALA A 229 10.21 -12.56 -20.15
C ALA A 229 10.52 -13.91 -19.46
N SER A 230 9.64 -14.37 -18.57
CA SER A 230 9.72 -15.68 -17.91
C SER A 230 9.15 -16.82 -18.76
N GLY A 231 8.83 -16.57 -20.03
CA GLY A 231 8.31 -17.58 -20.97
C GLY A 231 6.82 -17.87 -20.84
N ILE A 232 6.07 -17.10 -20.04
CA ILE A 232 4.62 -17.24 -19.94
C ILE A 232 3.97 -16.58 -21.17
N PRO A 233 3.13 -17.30 -21.93
CA PRO A 233 2.41 -16.71 -23.05
C PRO A 233 1.56 -15.51 -22.60
N VAL A 234 1.57 -14.43 -23.39
CA VAL A 234 0.91 -13.14 -23.07
C VAL A 234 -0.55 -13.34 -22.64
N VAL A 235 -1.30 -14.19 -23.34
CA VAL A 235 -2.72 -14.49 -23.03
C VAL A 235 -2.88 -15.13 -21.65
N GLN A 236 -1.92 -15.97 -21.24
CA GLN A 236 -1.92 -16.66 -19.95
C GLN A 236 -1.52 -15.70 -18.82
N ALA A 237 -0.53 -14.82 -19.07
CA ALA A 237 -0.15 -13.75 -18.15
C ALA A 237 -1.31 -12.78 -17.89
N LEU A 238 -2.05 -12.38 -18.92
CA LEU A 238 -3.26 -11.57 -18.78
C LEU A 238 -4.33 -12.25 -17.92
N LYS A 239 -4.57 -13.55 -18.13
CA LYS A 239 -5.53 -14.33 -17.32
C LYS A 239 -5.13 -14.45 -15.85
N GLN A 240 -3.84 -14.38 -15.53
CA GLN A 240 -3.34 -14.42 -14.15
C GLN A 240 -3.41 -13.05 -13.47
N VAL A 241 -3.13 -11.96 -14.19
CA VAL A 241 -3.12 -10.60 -13.62
C VAL A 241 -4.52 -10.03 -13.42
N LEU A 242 -5.45 -10.30 -14.34
CA LEU A 242 -6.78 -9.69 -14.34
C LEU A 242 -7.63 -9.99 -13.08
N PRO A 243 -7.67 -11.20 -12.52
CA PRO A 243 -8.48 -11.50 -11.33
C PRO A 243 -8.04 -10.74 -10.08
N GLU A 244 -6.73 -10.58 -9.89
CA GLU A 244 -6.12 -9.90 -8.74
C GLU A 244 -6.08 -8.37 -8.92
N SER A 245 -6.40 -7.88 -10.12
CA SER A 245 -6.38 -6.47 -10.46
C SER A 245 -7.61 -5.72 -9.93
N SER A 246 -7.42 -4.42 -9.65
CA SER A 246 -8.51 -3.54 -9.23
C SER A 246 -9.65 -3.56 -10.25
N PRO A 247 -10.92 -3.40 -9.83
CA PRO A 247 -12.06 -3.29 -10.74
C PRO A 247 -11.81 -2.31 -11.89
N TYR A 248 -11.15 -1.18 -11.60
CA TYR A 248 -10.71 -0.21 -12.60
C TYR A 248 -9.78 -0.78 -13.68
N LEU A 249 -8.75 -1.53 -13.29
CA LEU A 249 -7.81 -2.12 -14.25
C LEU A 249 -8.47 -3.23 -15.08
N ARG A 250 -9.41 -4.00 -14.49
CA ARG A 250 -10.19 -5.00 -15.21
C ARG A 250 -11.09 -4.41 -16.30
N GLU A 251 -11.68 -3.23 -16.08
CA GLU A 251 -12.49 -2.55 -17.09
C GLU A 251 -11.65 -2.08 -18.29
N ARG A 252 -10.41 -1.65 -18.04
CA ARG A 252 -9.53 -1.07 -19.07
C ARG A 252 -8.83 -2.08 -19.97
N VAL A 253 -8.69 -3.32 -19.51
CA VAL A 253 -7.95 -4.38 -20.21
C VAL A 253 -8.88 -5.39 -20.89
N LYS A 254 -10.20 -5.29 -20.66
CA LYS A 254 -11.22 -5.97 -21.47
C LYS A 254 -11.27 -5.41 -22.88
#